data_AF-A0A0S4VNA6-F1
#
_entry.id   AF-A0A0S4VNA6-F1
#
_cell.length_a   1.000
_cell.length_b   1.000
_cell.length_c   1.000
_cell.angle_alpha   90.00
_cell.angle_beta   90.00
_cell.angle_gamma   90.00
#
_symmetry.space_group_name_H-M   'P 1'
#
loop_
_entity.id
_entity.type
_entity.pdbx_description
1 polymer ?
#
loop_
_entity_poly.entity_id
_entity_poly.type
_entity_poly.pdbx_seq_one_letter_code
_entity_poly.pdbx_strand_id
1 'polypeptide(L)'
;MLSIPGRAPWRVTGKAKIAVLQRLVNAYAAGTPHVNTKKLMEDTGCATPANLFSKASPWRDYLVKVKGAHAWQLHLPSTDEPLEDETTEAEALSG
;
A
#
# COMPACT_ATOMS: atom_id res chain seq x y z
N MET A 1 12.23 1.28 1.11
CA MET A 1 11.72 0.20 0.24
C MET A 1 10.93 -0.76 1.11
N LEU A 2 9.78 -1.22 0.64
CA LEU A 2 8.96 -2.20 1.34
C LEU A 2 9.20 -3.57 0.69
N SER A 3 9.58 -4.57 1.46
CA SER A 3 9.84 -5.92 0.94
C SER A 3 8.76 -6.88 1.40
N ILE A 4 8.10 -7.54 0.45
CA ILE A 4 7.18 -8.64 0.74
C ILE A 4 7.92 -9.95 0.49
N PRO A 5 7.88 -10.91 1.43
CA PRO A 5 8.50 -12.23 1.23
C PRO A 5 7.95 -12.89 -0.05
N GLY A 6 8.85 -13.21 -1.00
CA GLY A 6 8.49 -13.86 -2.27
C GLY A 6 8.04 -12.92 -3.39
N ARG A 7 8.23 -11.60 -3.28
CA ARG A 7 7.97 -10.62 -4.36
C ARG A 7 9.09 -9.60 -4.50
N ALA A 8 9.14 -8.96 -5.67
CA ALA A 8 10.01 -7.81 -5.91
C ALA A 8 9.79 -6.68 -4.87
N PRO A 9 10.86 -6.00 -4.41
CA PRO A 9 10.75 -4.93 -3.43
C PRO A 9 9.96 -3.75 -4.00
N TRP A 10 8.94 -3.35 -3.26
CA TRP A 10 8.05 -2.25 -3.60
C TRP A 10 8.73 -0.90 -3.35
N ARG A 11 8.83 -0.11 -4.42
CA ARG A 11 9.28 1.29 -4.35
C ARG A 11 8.10 2.17 -3.96
N VAL A 12 7.88 2.32 -2.65
CA VAL A 12 6.87 3.22 -2.09
C VAL A 12 7.55 4.50 -1.62
N THR A 13 7.05 5.65 -2.05
CA THR A 13 7.52 6.96 -1.57
C THR A 13 6.53 7.55 -0.55
N GLY A 14 7.04 8.17 0.52
CA GLY A 14 6.22 8.78 1.57
C GLY A 14 5.98 7.90 2.81
N LYS A 15 6.27 8.47 4.00
CA LYS A 15 6.19 7.77 5.30
C LYS A 15 4.82 7.18 5.59
N ALA A 16 3.75 7.92 5.29
CA ALA A 16 2.38 7.46 5.51
C ALA A 16 2.00 6.27 4.61
N LYS A 17 2.34 6.32 3.31
CA LYS A 17 2.11 5.21 2.38
C LYS A 17 2.84 3.94 2.84
N ILE A 18 4.12 4.10 3.21
CA ILE A 18 4.96 3.00 3.72
C ILE A 18 4.33 2.41 4.99
N ALA A 19 3.91 3.23 5.96
CA ALA A 19 3.31 2.76 7.20
C ALA A 19 2.04 1.92 6.96
N VAL A 20 1.16 2.37 6.07
CA VAL A 20 -0.08 1.65 5.71
C VAL A 20 0.23 0.31 5.08
N LEU A 21 1.09 0.29 4.05
CA LEU A 21 1.44 -0.95 3.35
C LEU A 21 2.18 -1.91 4.29
N GLN A 22 3.10 -1.40 5.12
CA GLN A 22 3.85 -2.21 6.07
C GLN A 22 2.96 -2.87 7.12
N ARG A 23 1.93 -2.17 7.61
CA ARG A 23 0.93 -2.76 8.52
C ARG A 23 0.15 -3.90 7.87
N LEU A 24 -0.22 -3.74 6.60
CA LEU A 24 -0.93 -4.78 5.85
C LEU A 24 -0.05 -5.98 5.53
N VAL A 25 1.21 -5.75 5.15
CA VAL A 25 2.21 -6.80 4.92
C VAL A 25 2.47 -7.59 6.20
N ASN A 26 2.64 -6.89 7.33
CA ASN A 26 2.81 -7.54 8.64
C ASN A 26 1.58 -8.37 9.02
N ALA A 27 0.38 -7.84 8.79
CA ALA A 27 -0.87 -8.53 9.07
C ALA A 27 -1.06 -9.78 8.19
N TYR A 28 -0.71 -9.66 6.90
CA TYR A 28 -0.68 -10.77 5.96
C TYR A 28 0.33 -11.86 6.38
N ALA A 29 1.56 -11.46 6.73
CA ALA A 29 2.60 -12.38 7.19
C ALA A 29 2.25 -13.05 8.53
N ALA A 30 1.48 -12.38 9.40
CA ALA A 30 0.98 -12.93 10.66
C ALA A 30 -0.20 -13.90 10.48
N GLY A 31 -0.71 -14.08 9.25
CA GLY A 31 -1.89 -14.91 8.99
C GLY A 31 -3.22 -14.25 9.36
N THR A 32 -3.21 -12.96 9.76
CA THR A 32 -4.40 -12.17 10.07
C THR A 32 -4.51 -11.01 9.07
N PRO A 33 -4.97 -11.26 7.82
CA PRO A 33 -4.88 -10.28 6.74
C PRO A 33 -5.77 -9.04 6.93
N HIS A 34 -6.70 -9.06 7.89
CA HIS A 34 -7.62 -7.96 8.16
C HIS A 34 -7.04 -6.95 9.13
N VAL A 35 -6.83 -5.72 8.67
CA VAL A 35 -6.42 -4.59 9.50
C VAL A 35 -7.56 -3.57 9.57
N ASN A 36 -7.98 -3.24 10.79
CA ASN A 36 -9.03 -2.25 11.00
C ASN A 36 -8.60 -0.87 10.47
N THR A 37 -9.47 -0.15 9.78
CA THR A 37 -9.17 1.13 9.11
C THR A 37 -8.57 2.14 10.08
N LYS A 38 -9.05 2.19 11.33
CA LYS A 38 -8.51 3.08 12.35
C LYS A 38 -7.04 2.78 12.65
N LYS A 39 -6.71 1.50 12.86
CA LYS A 39 -5.35 1.03 13.11
C LYS A 39 -4.48 1.10 11.85
N LEU A 40 -5.07 0.96 10.68
CA LEU A 40 -4.38 1.09 9.40
C LEU A 40 -3.90 2.53 9.18
N MET A 41 -4.78 3.50 9.42
CA MET A 41 -4.54 4.94 9.17
C MET A 41 -3.91 5.68 10.36
N GLU A 42 -3.68 5.00 11.48
CA GLU A 42 -3.02 5.57 12.66
C GLU A 42 -1.66 6.20 12.27
N ASP A 43 -1.36 7.41 12.74
CA ASP A 43 -0.12 8.16 12.40
C ASP A 43 0.08 8.54 10.91
N THR A 44 -0.88 8.29 10.03
CA THR A 44 -0.75 8.67 8.61
C THR A 44 -1.20 10.10 8.34
N GLY A 45 -2.00 10.70 9.24
CA GLY A 45 -2.65 11.99 9.02
C GLY A 45 -3.78 11.99 7.98
N CYS A 46 -4.09 10.84 7.37
CA CYS A 46 -5.15 10.72 6.36
C CYS A 46 -6.38 9.97 6.91
N ALA A 47 -7.58 10.39 6.49
CA ALA A 47 -8.83 9.76 6.94
C ALA A 47 -9.07 8.36 6.34
N THR A 48 -8.65 8.15 5.09
CA THR A 48 -8.83 6.87 4.38
C THR A 48 -7.63 6.56 3.47
N PRO A 49 -7.34 5.29 3.18
CA PRO A 49 -6.27 4.94 2.25
C PRO A 49 -6.56 5.47 0.84
N ALA A 50 -7.82 5.66 0.45
CA ALA A 50 -8.18 6.28 -0.83
C ALA A 50 -7.77 7.78 -0.92
N ASN A 51 -7.60 8.47 0.21
CA ASN A 51 -7.02 9.83 0.22
C ASN A 51 -5.49 9.80 0.22
N LEU A 52 -4.88 8.71 0.70
CA LEU A 52 -3.44 8.56 0.81
C LEU A 52 -2.81 8.08 -0.50
N PHE A 53 -3.52 7.21 -1.23
CA PHE A 53 -3.12 6.71 -2.54
C PHE A 53 -3.95 7.40 -3.62
N SER A 54 -3.28 8.06 -4.56
CA SER A 54 -3.93 8.68 -5.72
C SER A 54 -4.68 7.65 -6.55
N LYS A 55 -5.64 8.10 -7.37
CA LYS A 55 -6.41 7.18 -8.23
C LYS A 55 -5.53 6.39 -9.20
N ALA A 56 -4.42 6.96 -9.63
CA ALA A 56 -3.42 6.34 -10.51
C ALA A 56 -2.34 5.54 -9.75
N SER A 57 -2.36 5.55 -8.40
CA SER A 57 -1.43 4.74 -7.63
C SER A 57 -1.76 3.26 -7.78
N PRO A 58 -0.80 2.44 -8.26
CA PRO A 58 -1.03 1.03 -8.54
C PRO A 58 -1.22 0.22 -7.23
N TRP A 59 -0.88 0.81 -6.09
CA TRP A 59 -1.16 0.28 -4.75
C TRP A 59 -2.65 0.10 -4.42
N ARG A 60 -3.54 0.86 -5.06
CA ARG A 60 -4.99 0.75 -4.78
C ARG A 60 -5.55 -0.63 -5.10
N ASP A 61 -5.04 -1.28 -6.14
CA ASP A 61 -5.45 -2.64 -6.53
C ASP A 61 -5.05 -3.70 -5.51
N TYR A 62 -4.00 -3.43 -4.73
CA TYR A 62 -3.53 -4.29 -3.64
C TYR A 62 -4.28 -4.07 -2.33
N LEU A 63 -5.04 -2.98 -2.21
CA LEU A 63 -5.74 -2.56 -1.01
C LEU A 63 -7.23 -2.88 -1.14
N VAL A 64 -7.67 -3.99 -0.56
CA VAL A 64 -9.08 -4.39 -0.64
C VAL A 64 -9.79 -4.13 0.69
N LYS A 65 -10.90 -3.39 0.62
CA LYS A 65 -11.79 -3.22 1.78
C LYS A 65 -12.60 -4.49 1.99
N VAL A 66 -12.61 -5.00 3.23
CA VAL A 66 -13.38 -6.17 3.62
C VAL A 66 -14.87 -5.80 3.64
N LYS A 67 -15.71 -6.51 2.87
CA LYS A 67 -17.16 -6.28 2.88
C LYS A 67 -17.74 -6.60 4.26
N GLY A 68 -18.58 -5.71 4.78
CA GLY A 68 -19.21 -5.86 6.10
C GLY A 68 -18.31 -5.50 7.29
N ALA A 69 -17.06 -5.10 7.07
CA ALA A 69 -16.16 -4.65 8.13
C ALA A 69 -15.50 -3.31 7.79
N HIS A 70 -15.17 -2.53 8.82
CA HIS A 70 -14.31 -1.36 8.68
C HIS A 70 -12.83 -1.78 8.62
N ALA A 71 -12.50 -2.81 7.82
CA ALA A 71 -11.17 -3.37 7.72
C ALA A 71 -10.69 -3.41 6.27
N TRP A 72 -9.37 -3.44 6.11
CA TRP A 72 -8.67 -3.57 4.86
C TRP A 72 -7.78 -4.78 4.91
N GLN A 73 -7.57 -5.39 3.76
CA GLN A 73 -6.66 -6.51 3.60
C GLN A 73 -5.75 -6.28 2.40
N LEU A 74 -4.56 -6.86 2.49
CA LEU A 74 -3.66 -6.93 1.37
C LEU A 74 -4.16 -8.00 0.40
N HIS A 75 -4.49 -7.58 -0.82
CA HIS A 75 -4.74 -8.50 -1.91
C HIS A 75 -3.47 -8.57 -2.76
N LEU A 76 -2.82 -9.72 -2.73
CA LEU A 76 -1.66 -10.00 -3.56
C LEU A 76 -2.15 -10.87 -4.74
N PRO A 77 -2.50 -10.28 -5.91
CA PRO A 77 -2.83 -11.09 -7.08
C PRO A 77 -1.62 -11.96 -7.43
N SER A 78 -1.83 -13.22 -7.78
CA SER A 78 -0.77 -14.24 -7.94
C SER A 78 0.35 -13.86 -8.93
N THR A 79 0.13 -12.84 -9.77
CA THR A 79 1.10 -12.34 -10.74
C THR A 79 2.17 -11.47 -10.08
N ASP A 80 3.43 -11.85 -10.29
CA ASP A 80 4.65 -11.20 -9.80
C ASP A 80 5.10 -10.11 -10.80
N GLU A 81 4.34 -9.01 -10.91
CA GLU A 81 4.81 -7.84 -11.67
C GLU A 81 5.42 -6.81 -10.71
N PRO A 82 6.60 -6.26 -11.00
CA PRO A 82 7.23 -5.23 -10.19
C PRO A 82 6.39 -3.95 -10.24
N LEU A 83 5.88 -3.51 -9.08
CA LEU A 83 5.22 -2.21 -8.93
C LEU A 83 6.19 -1.14 -8.45
N GLU A 84 6.21 -0.03 -9.16
CA GLU A 84 6.82 1.23 -8.74
C GLU A 84 5.71 2.25 -8.40
N ASP A 85 5.91 3.10 -7.38
CA ASP A 85 5.05 4.26 -7.14
C ASP A 85 5.05 5.17 -8.37
N GLU A 86 3.96 5.92 -8.57
CA GLU A 86 3.87 6.91 -9.65
C GLU A 86 5.00 7.93 -9.46
N THR A 87 6.09 7.76 -10.21
CA THR A 87 7.15 8.75 -10.34
C THR A 87 6.44 10.03 -10.77
N THR A 88 6.49 11.06 -9.93
CA THR A 88 6.19 12.40 -10.41
C THR A 88 7.21 12.68 -11.50
N GLU A 89 6.80 12.54 -12.76
CA GLU A 89 7.58 12.92 -13.92
C GLU A 89 7.68 14.44 -13.92
N ALA A 90 8.63 14.95 -13.15
CA ALA A 90 9.04 16.34 -13.15
C ALA A 90 10.53 16.42 -12.85
N GLU A 91 11.35 15.61 -13.55
CA GLU A 91 12.79 15.86 -13.71
C GLU A 91 13.33 15.03 -14.88
N ALA A 92 13.02 15.48 -16.10
CA ALA A 92 13.81 15.19 -17.29
C ALA A 92 13.86 16.45 -18.19
N LEU A 93 14.14 17.59 -17.55
CA LEU A 93 14.71 18.78 -18.18
C LEU A 93 16.10 18.92 -17.59
N SER A 94 17.10 18.28 -18.18
CA SER A 94 18.52 18.68 -18.21
C SER A 94 19.36 17.52 -18.75
N GLY A 95 19.92 17.71 -19.93
CA GLY A 95 20.84 16.77 -20.60
C GLY A 95 21.01 17.15 -22.05
#